data_AF-A0AAW6NTV0-F1
#
_entry.id   AF-A0AAW6NTV0-F1
#
_cell.length_a   1.000
_cell.length_b   1.000
_cell.length_c   1.000
_cell.angle_alpha   90.00
_cell.angle_beta   90.00
_cell.angle_gamma   90.00
#
_symmetry.space_group_name_H-M   'P 1'
#
loop_
_entity.id
_entity.type
_entity.pdbx_description
1 polymer ?
#
loop_
_entity_poly.entity_id
_entity_poly.type
_entity_poly.pdbx_seq_one_letter_code
_entity_poly.pdbx_strand_id
1 'polypeptide(L)'
;MQIISYKVLIIIETNEFDKTPPVLILKFLHDREYSDKSERGVKFPVNTYIGLENQAVLEWESEKDGADKLKQRLYGKLNRIRKLEKKPTTVFLMISPKEKTLSFVSRLKEKKSHLQ
;
A
#
# COMPACT_ATOMS: atom_id res chain seq x y z
N MET A 1 -26.78 1.31 -0.44
CA MET A 1 -25.36 1.69 -0.67
C MET A 1 -24.54 1.22 0.51
N GLN A 2 -23.38 0.60 0.28
CA GLN A 2 -22.51 0.10 1.34
C GLN A 2 -21.08 0.59 1.18
N ILE A 3 -20.36 0.72 2.28
CA ILE A 3 -18.94 1.09 2.29
C ILE A 3 -18.14 -0.16 2.63
N ILE A 4 -17.27 -0.58 1.72
CA ILE A 4 -16.37 -1.71 1.92
C ILE A 4 -14.97 -1.17 2.22
N SER A 5 -14.33 -1.74 3.23
CA SER A 5 -12.94 -1.43 3.59
C SER A 5 -11.98 -2.41 2.91
N TYR A 6 -10.96 -1.88 2.25
CA TYR A 6 -9.95 -2.65 1.53
C TYR A 6 -8.58 -2.43 2.15
N LYS A 7 -7.79 -3.50 2.20
CA LYS A 7 -6.36 -3.44 2.42
C LYS A 7 -5.67 -3.19 1.08
N VAL A 8 -4.81 -2.19 1.03
CA VAL A 8 -4.09 -1.78 -0.17
C VAL A 8 -2.61 -1.94 0.07
N LEU A 9 -1.94 -2.69 -0.80
CA LEU A 9 -0.49 -2.81 -0.84
C LEU A 9 0.02 -2.04 -2.07
N ILE A 10 1.00 -1.17 -1.83
CA ILE A 10 1.66 -0.35 -2.83
C ILE A 10 3.15 -0.69 -2.80
N ILE A 11 3.70 -1.10 -3.94
CA ILE A 11 5.14 -1.31 -4.11
C ILE A 11 5.63 -0.32 -5.15
N ILE A 12 6.68 0.42 -4.82
CA ILE A 12 7.26 1.42 -5.70
C ILE A 12 8.64 0.93 -6.15
N GLU A 13 8.74 0.64 -7.44
CA GLU A 13 10.01 0.33 -8.06
C GLU A 13 10.71 1.64 -8.40
N THR A 14 11.87 1.83 -7.78
CA THR A 14 12.77 2.95 -8.04
C THR A 14 14.02 2.44 -8.74
N ASN A 15 14.77 3.31 -9.41
CA ASN A 15 15.98 2.89 -10.11
C ASN A 15 17.11 2.53 -9.11
N GLU A 16 18.11 1.77 -9.56
CA GLU A 16 19.19 1.30 -8.68
C GLU A 16 20.00 2.43 -8.02
N PHE A 17 20.02 3.61 -8.64
CA PHE A 17 20.77 4.79 -8.22
C PHE A 17 20.01 5.68 -7.22
N ASP A 18 18.70 5.54 -7.11
CA ASP A 18 17.84 6.31 -6.22
C ASP A 18 16.82 5.37 -5.58
N LYS A 19 17.14 4.91 -4.38
CA LYS A 19 16.32 3.92 -3.66
C LYS A 19 15.09 4.56 -3.02
N THR A 20 14.98 5.87 -3.03
CA THR A 20 13.90 6.58 -2.34
C THR A 20 12.78 6.92 -3.32
N PRO A 21 11.51 6.61 -2.99
CA PRO A 21 10.39 7.01 -3.82
C PRO A 21 10.32 8.53 -3.98
N PRO A 22 9.78 9.03 -5.09
CA PRO A 22 9.60 10.46 -5.29
C PRO A 22 8.81 11.13 -4.15
N VAL A 23 9.19 12.36 -3.80
CA VAL A 23 8.67 13.09 -2.62
C VAL A 23 7.15 13.24 -2.67
N LEU A 24 6.57 13.48 -3.85
CA LEU A 24 5.11 13.61 -3.97
C LEU A 24 4.39 12.28 -3.73
N ILE A 25 5.01 11.15 -4.10
CA ILE A 25 4.46 9.82 -3.80
C ILE A 25 4.57 9.54 -2.30
N LEU A 26 5.70 9.87 -1.66
CA LEU A 26 5.86 9.74 -0.21
C LEU A 26 4.83 10.58 0.55
N LYS A 27 4.59 11.83 0.11
CA LYS A 27 3.54 12.69 0.67
C LYS A 27 2.16 12.06 0.49
N PHE A 28 1.85 11.55 -0.71
CA PHE A 28 0.58 10.85 -0.96
C PHE A 28 0.36 9.67 -0.02
N LEU A 29 1.40 8.88 0.25
CA LEU A 29 1.35 7.74 1.17
C LEU A 29 1.15 8.20 2.62
N HIS A 30 1.91 9.20 3.05
CA HIS A 30 1.86 9.76 4.40
C HIS A 30 0.48 10.39 4.71
N ASP A 31 -0.03 11.23 3.81
CA ASP A 31 -1.34 11.90 3.96
C ASP A 31 -2.52 10.91 4.03
N ARG A 32 -2.28 9.64 3.69
CA ARG A 32 -3.25 8.54 3.71
C ARG A 32 -2.90 7.45 4.74
N GLU A 33 -1.92 7.72 5.60
CA GLU A 33 -1.52 6.82 6.68
C GLU A 33 -1.05 5.43 6.19
N TYR A 34 -0.46 5.36 5.00
CA TYR A 34 0.20 4.13 4.54
C TYR A 34 1.47 3.89 5.36
N SER A 35 1.66 2.65 5.80
CA SER A 35 2.75 2.21 6.65
C SER A 35 3.75 1.35 5.88
N ASP A 36 5.05 1.54 6.13
CA ASP A 36 6.12 0.66 5.66
C ASP A 36 6.34 -0.56 6.58
N LYS A 37 5.49 -0.70 7.60
CA LYS A 37 5.47 -1.82 8.55
C LYS A 37 4.13 -2.53 8.53
N SER A 38 4.19 -3.83 8.78
CA SER A 38 3.02 -4.64 9.12
C SER A 38 2.37 -4.17 10.43
N GLU A 39 1.13 -4.61 10.68
CA GLU A 39 0.42 -4.37 11.95
C GLU A 39 1.16 -4.89 13.19
N ARG A 40 2.13 -5.81 13.02
CA ARG A 40 3.00 -6.33 14.08
C ARG A 40 4.33 -5.59 14.20
N GLY A 41 4.49 -4.46 13.53
CA GLY A 41 5.69 -3.62 13.57
C GLY A 41 6.87 -4.14 12.75
N VAL A 42 6.75 -5.29 12.07
CA VAL A 42 7.79 -5.81 11.18
C VAL A 42 7.81 -5.00 9.88
N LYS A 43 8.97 -4.45 9.56
CA LYS A 43 9.20 -3.65 8.36
C LYS A 43 9.09 -4.50 7.09
N PHE A 44 8.39 -4.00 6.09
CA PHE A 44 8.31 -4.63 4.78
C PHE A 44 9.61 -4.46 3.99
N PRO A 45 9.77 -5.19 2.86
CA PRO A 45 10.80 -4.86 1.88
C PRO A 45 10.81 -3.39 1.50
N VAL A 46 11.94 -2.92 0.98
CA VAL A 46 12.12 -1.51 0.59
C VAL A 46 10.99 -1.07 -0.35
N ASN A 47 10.49 0.16 -0.13
CA ASN A 47 9.45 0.80 -0.92
C ASN A 47 8.12 0.04 -1.01
N THR A 48 7.82 -0.76 0.01
CA THR A 48 6.55 -1.48 0.16
C THR A 48 5.73 -0.85 1.27
N TYR A 49 4.49 -0.49 0.96
CA TYR A 49 3.60 0.23 1.85
C TYR A 49 2.23 -0.42 1.90
N ILE A 50 1.64 -0.51 3.08
CA ILE A 50 0.29 -1.05 3.29
C ILE A 50 -0.60 0.00 3.93
N GLY A 51 -1.86 0.07 3.51
CA GLY A 51 -2.84 1.01 4.05
C GLY A 51 -4.25 0.46 3.97
N LEU A 52 -5.19 1.24 4.52
CA LEU A 52 -6.62 0.97 4.43
C LEU A 52 -7.29 2.05 3.58
N GLU A 53 -8.19 1.63 2.71
CA GLU A 53 -8.99 2.51 1.88
C GLU A 53 -10.44 2.07 1.89
N ASN A 54 -11.34 3.04 1.90
CA ASN A 54 -12.77 2.77 1.83
C ASN A 54 -13.30 3.08 0.42
N GLN A 55 -14.23 2.25 -0.02
CA GLN A 55 -14.91 2.42 -1.30
C GLN A 55 -16.41 2.18 -1.13
N ALA A 56 -17.20 3.17 -1.54
CA ALA A 56 -18.64 3.04 -1.63
C ALA A 56 -19.01 2.21 -2.87
N VAL A 57 -19.94 1.28 -2.70
CA VAL A 57 -20.51 0.46 -3.76
C VAL A 57 -22.03 0.40 -3.63
N LEU A 58 -22.70 0.13 -4.75
CA LEU A 58 -24.14 -0.08 -4.81
C LEU A 58 -24.48 -1.47 -4.24
N GLU A 59 -25.75 -1.72 -3.93
CA GLU A 59 -26.18 -2.96 -3.27
C GLU A 59 -25.98 -4.21 -4.14
N TRP A 60 -26.06 -4.05 -5.45
CA TRP A 60 -25.84 -5.13 -6.42
C TRP A 60 -24.37 -5.27 -6.85
N GLU A 61 -23.47 -4.41 -6.36
CA GLU A 61 -22.06 -4.46 -6.71
C GLU A 61 -21.29 -5.37 -5.75
N SER A 62 -20.40 -6.18 -6.33
CA SER A 62 -19.56 -7.10 -5.58
C SER A 62 -18.36 -6.39 -4.95
N GLU A 63 -17.70 -7.07 -4.01
CA GLU A 63 -16.40 -6.64 -3.48
C GLU A 63 -15.35 -6.45 -4.57
N LYS A 64 -15.41 -7.25 -5.66
CA LYS A 64 -14.51 -7.12 -6.80
C LYS A 64 -14.75 -5.81 -7.54
N ASP A 65 -16.01 -5.45 -7.77
CA ASP A 65 -16.37 -4.19 -8.43
C ASP A 65 -15.88 -2.98 -7.60
N GLY A 66 -16.02 -3.06 -6.27
CA GLY A 66 -15.45 -2.06 -5.36
C GLY A 66 -13.92 -2.01 -5.44
N ALA A 67 -13.24 -3.16 -5.50
CA ALA A 67 -11.78 -3.21 -5.64
C ALA A 67 -11.32 -2.58 -6.98
N ASP A 68 -12.01 -2.86 -8.08
CA ASP A 68 -11.70 -2.33 -9.41
C ASP A 68 -11.91 -0.80 -9.47
N LYS A 69 -13.01 -0.29 -8.89
CA LYS A 69 -13.24 1.16 -8.74
C LYS A 69 -12.14 1.83 -7.93
N LEU A 70 -11.78 1.22 -6.79
CA LEU A 70 -10.71 1.72 -5.93
C LEU A 70 -9.37 1.72 -6.67
N LYS A 71 -9.06 0.63 -7.40
CA LYS A 71 -7.85 0.50 -8.22
C LYS A 71 -7.75 1.62 -9.24
N GLN A 72 -8.82 1.89 -9.99
CA GLN A 72 -8.85 2.97 -10.98
C GLN A 72 -8.65 4.34 -10.33
N ARG A 73 -9.30 4.59 -9.17
CA ARG A 73 -9.17 5.84 -8.41
C ARG A 73 -7.74 6.08 -7.95
N LEU A 74 -7.11 5.08 -7.32
CA LEU A 74 -5.74 5.17 -6.81
C LEU A 74 -4.73 5.28 -7.96
N TYR A 75 -4.87 4.45 -8.99
CA TYR A 75 -4.05 4.53 -10.20
C TYR A 75 -4.15 5.92 -10.84
N GLY A 76 -5.34 6.50 -10.96
CA GLY A 76 -5.52 7.84 -11.52
C GLY A 76 -4.74 8.91 -10.75
N LYS A 77 -4.78 8.85 -9.41
CA LYS A 77 -4.03 9.79 -8.54
C LYS A 77 -2.52 9.60 -8.67
N LEU A 78 -2.05 8.35 -8.55
CA LEU A 78 -0.63 8.02 -8.63
C LEU A 78 -0.04 8.28 -10.02
N ASN A 79 -0.79 8.02 -11.09
CA ASN A 79 -0.35 8.31 -12.45
C ASN A 79 -0.24 9.82 -12.70
N ARG A 80 -1.12 10.65 -12.10
CA ARG A 80 -0.97 12.11 -12.14
C ARG A 80 0.30 12.56 -11.43
N ILE A 81 0.58 12.01 -10.25
CA ILE A 81 1.83 12.30 -9.52
C ILE A 81 3.04 11.88 -10.36
N ARG A 82 3.06 10.65 -10.87
CA ARG A 82 4.13 10.12 -11.73
C ARG A 82 4.44 11.02 -12.93
N LYS A 83 3.43 11.62 -13.56
CA LYS A 83 3.62 12.53 -14.70
C LYS A 83 4.31 13.86 -14.33
N LEU A 84 4.28 14.25 -13.06
CA LEU A 84 4.99 15.42 -12.54
C LEU A 84 6.44 15.10 -12.15
N GLU A 85 6.77 13.81 -12.01
CA GLU A 85 8.10 13.37 -11.62
C GLU A 85 9.07 13.36 -12.79
N LYS A 86 10.30 13.81 -12.54
CA LYS A 86 11.37 13.80 -13.55
C LYS A 86 11.88 12.39 -13.86
N LYS A 87 11.76 11.48 -12.90
CA LYS A 87 12.27 10.11 -13.00
C LYS A 87 11.12 9.13 -13.28
N PRO A 88 11.29 8.21 -14.23
CA PRO A 88 10.36 7.10 -14.40
C PRO A 88 10.22 6.33 -13.07
N THR A 89 8.98 6.04 -12.67
CA THR A 89 8.67 5.27 -11.46
C THR A 89 7.54 4.30 -11.78
N THR A 90 7.74 3.02 -11.45
CA THR A 90 6.70 2.00 -11.59
C THR A 90 6.03 1.83 -10.23
N VAL A 91 4.70 1.72 -10.23
CA VAL A 91 3.90 1.51 -9.03
C VAL A 91 3.04 0.27 -9.22
N PHE A 92 3.22 -0.71 -8.35
CA PHE A 92 2.38 -1.90 -8.26
C PHE A 92 1.31 -1.69 -7.19
N LEU A 93 0.07 -2.02 -7.54
CA LEU A 93 -1.10 -1.88 -6.66
C LEU A 93 -1.79 -3.23 -6.50
N MET A 94 -1.92 -3.67 -5.26
CA MET A 94 -2.71 -4.85 -4.90
C MET A 94 -3.79 -4.42 -3.90
N ILE A 95 -5.02 -4.85 -4.13
CA ILE A 95 -6.19 -4.45 -3.37
C ILE A 95 -6.98 -5.71 -3.02
N SER A 96 -7.33 -5.86 -1.76
CA SER A 96 -8.13 -6.98 -1.27
C SER A 96 -9.08 -6.50 -0.17
N PRO A 97 -10.29 -7.08 -0.04
CA PRO A 97 -11.18 -6.78 1.08
C PRO A 97 -10.45 -6.98 2.41
N LYS A 98 -10.59 -6.03 3.34
CA LYS A 98 -9.88 -6.04 4.63
C LYS A 98 -10.10 -7.35 5.39
N GLU A 99 -11.36 -7.79 5.46
CA GLU A 99 -11.78 -8.98 6.21
C GLU A 99 -11.29 -10.29 5.60
N LYS A 100 -10.97 -10.29 4.30
CA LYS A 100 -10.47 -11.46 3.56
C LYS A 100 -8.96 -11.44 3.35
N THR A 101 -8.27 -10.42 3.89
CA THR A 101 -6.83 -10.30 3.74
C THR A 101 -6.12 -10.99 4.90
N LEU A 102 -5.47 -12.12 4.60
CA LEU A 102 -4.61 -12.81 5.55
C LEU A 102 -3.22 -12.17 5.59
N SER A 103 -2.64 -12.08 6.78
CA SER A 103 -1.29 -11.54 6.99
C SER A 103 -0.49 -12.49 7.86
N PHE A 104 0.64 -12.97 7.32
CA PHE A 104 1.59 -13.81 8.05
C PHE A 104 2.90 -13.06 8.16
N VAL A 105 3.42 -12.97 9.38
CA VAL A 105 4.69 -12.33 9.68
C VAL A 105 5.54 -13.37 10.40
N SER A 106 6.78 -13.57 9.96
CA SER A 106 7.71 -14.45 10.66
C SER A 106 7.89 -13.93 12.10
N ARG A 107 7.94 -14.85 13.08
CA ARG A 107 8.22 -14.47 14.47
C ARG A 107 9.56 -13.72 14.46
N LEU A 108 9.58 -12.50 15.01
CA LEU A 108 10.82 -11.85 15.38
C LEU A 108 11.55 -12.83 16.30
N LYS A 109 12.68 -13.39 15.86
CA LYS A 109 13.56 -14.12 16.77
C LYS A 109 13.93 -13.12 17.85
N GLU A 110 13.48 -13.35 19.08
CA GLU A 110 14.00 -12.63 20.24
C GLU A 110 15.52 -12.78 20.17
N LYS A 111 16.23 -11.66 20.00
CA LYS A 111 17.67 -11.63 20.26
C LYS A 111 17.79 -12.03 21.73
N LYS A 112 18.24 -13.26 22.01
CA LYS A 112 18.73 -13.60 23.35
C LYS A 112 19.78 -12.55 23.69
N SER A 113 19.50 -11.68 24.65
CA SER A 113 20.53 -10.84 25.26
C SER A 113 21.42 -11.77 26.07
N HIS A 114 22.45 -12.33 25.45
CA HIS A 114 23.57 -12.88 26.19
C HIS A 114 24.40 -11.70 26.69
N LEU A 115 23.90 -11.06 27.76
CA LEU A 115 24.71 -10.35 28.73
C LEU A 115 24.82 -11.30 29.92
N GLN A 116 25.88 -12.10 29.92
CA GLN A 116 26.53 -12.66 31.10
C GLN A 116 28.01 -12.35 30.96
#